data_AF-A0A377Q296-F1
#
_entry.id   AF-A0A377Q296-F1
#
_cell.length_a   1.000
_cell.length_b   1.000
_cell.length_c   1.000
_cell.angle_alpha   90.00
_cell.angle_beta   90.00
_cell.angle_gamma   90.00
#
_symmetry.space_group_name_H-M   'P 1'
#
loop_
_entity.id
_entity.type
_entity.pdbx_description
1 polymer ?
#
loop_
_entity_poly.entity_id
_entity_poly.type
_entity_poly.pdbx_seq_one_letter_code
_entity_poly.pdbx_strand_id
1 'polypeptide(L)'
;MSLEEILNTHQYRIKLGLKAYLCSGINIITFIVCFFAFEGLVSFLVSYLVFSMFFYKFFFGLTRNGDQYSPFFIKQIGAFFKKMRFKSKHIENL
;
A
#
# COMPACT_ATOMS: atom_id res chain seq x y z
N MET A 1 -3.38 7.73 31.73
CA MET A 1 -3.70 7.96 30.31
C MET A 1 -5.20 8.17 30.24
N SER A 2 -5.66 9.35 29.81
CA SER A 2 -7.08 9.68 29.75
C SER A 2 -7.78 9.00 28.56
N LEU A 3 -9.11 8.87 28.61
CA LEU A 3 -9.89 8.31 27.50
C LEU A 3 -9.65 9.08 26.18
N GLU A 4 -9.48 10.40 26.29
CA GLU A 4 -9.16 11.31 25.19
C GLU A 4 -7.78 11.05 24.58
N GLU A 5 -6.76 10.78 25.40
CA GLU A 5 -5.43 10.43 24.90
C GLU A 5 -5.43 9.12 24.13
N ILE A 6 -6.21 8.13 24.61
CA ILE A 6 -6.37 6.83 23.93
C ILE A 6 -7.05 7.04 22.58
N LEU A 7 -8.14 7.79 22.55
CA LEU A 7 -8.91 8.06 21.33
C LEU A 7 -8.08 8.81 20.29
N ASN A 8 -7.37 9.86 20.71
CA ASN A 8 -6.49 10.65 19.83
C ASN A 8 -5.35 9.82 19.25
N THR A 9 -4.75 8.95 20.06
CA THR A 9 -3.67 8.05 19.61
C THR A 9 -4.18 7.07 18.55
N HIS A 10 -5.36 6.48 18.76
CA HIS A 10 -5.98 5.58 17.79
C HIS A 10 -6.39 6.29 16.50
N GLN A 11 -7.00 7.47 16.59
CA GLN A 11 -7.36 8.27 15.41
C GLN A 11 -6.13 8.70 14.61
N TYR A 12 -5.05 9.09 15.30
CA TYR A 12 -3.79 9.45 14.65
C TYR A 12 -3.20 8.27 13.88
N ARG A 13 -3.17 7.07 14.49
CA ARG A 13 -2.70 5.83 13.81
C ARG A 13 -3.53 5.50 12.57
N ILE A 14 -4.86 5.65 12.63
CA ILE A 14 -5.76 5.42 11.49
C ILE A 14 -5.47 6.43 10.37
N LYS A 15 -5.39 7.72 10.70
CA LYS A 15 -5.10 8.79 9.73
C LYS A 15 -3.74 8.62 9.05
N LEU A 16 -2.71 8.18 9.78
CA LEU A 16 -1.38 7.95 9.24
C LEU A 16 -1.38 6.78 8.24
N GLY A 17 -2.03 5.67 8.58
CA GLY A 17 -2.15 4.51 7.70
C GLY A 17 -2.94 4.81 6.43
N LEU A 18 -4.00 5.62 6.54
CA LEU A 18 -4.84 5.96 5.38
C LEU A 18 -4.06 6.75 4.33
N LYS A 19 -3.31 7.79 4.75
CA LYS A 19 -2.47 8.56 3.82
C LYS A 19 -1.42 7.68 3.15
N ALA A 20 -0.76 6.82 3.92
CA ALA A 20 0.23 5.89 3.37
C ALA A 20 -0.39 4.90 2.36
N TYR A 21 -1.60 4.41 2.63
CA TYR A 21 -2.32 3.55 1.69
C TYR A 21 -2.73 4.28 0.42
N LEU A 22 -3.31 5.48 0.52
CA LEU A 22 -3.72 6.27 -0.64
C LEU A 22 -2.54 6.60 -1.56
N CYS A 23 -1.35 6.85 -1.00
CA CYS A 23 -0.13 7.09 -1.77
C CYS A 23 0.63 5.81 -2.16
N SER A 24 0.13 4.62 -1.80
CA SER A 24 0.81 3.36 -2.09
C SER A 24 0.55 2.89 -3.53
N GLY A 25 1.51 2.16 -4.11
CA GLY A 25 1.32 1.49 -5.39
C GLY A 25 0.17 0.48 -5.39
N ILE A 26 -0.19 -0.08 -4.23
CA ILE A 26 -1.34 -1.01 -4.09
C ILE A 26 -2.65 -0.29 -4.40
N ASN A 27 -2.82 0.94 -3.94
CA ASN A 27 -4.01 1.73 -4.25
C ASN A 27 -4.09 2.01 -5.75
N ILE A 28 -2.98 2.43 -6.37
CA ILE A 28 -2.91 2.69 -7.82
C ILE A 28 -3.25 1.42 -8.61
N ILE A 29 -2.70 0.27 -8.24
CA ILE A 29 -3.03 -1.02 -8.88
C ILE A 29 -4.51 -1.34 -8.70
N THR A 30 -5.06 -1.14 -7.50
CA THR A 30 -6.48 -1.38 -7.21
C THR A 30 -7.37 -0.51 -8.08
N PHE A 31 -7.02 0.77 -8.24
CA PHE A 31 -7.72 1.70 -9.13
C PHE A 31 -7.70 1.22 -10.59
N ILE A 32 -6.53 0.87 -11.11
CA ILE A 32 -6.37 0.38 -12.49
C ILE A 32 -7.19 -0.89 -12.72
N VAL A 33 -7.10 -1.87 -11.82
CA VAL A 33 -7.87 -3.11 -11.93
C VAL A 33 -9.37 -2.83 -11.91
N CYS A 34 -9.85 -1.98 -11.01
CA CYS A 34 -11.27 -1.64 -10.95
C CYS A 34 -11.74 -0.88 -12.21
N PHE A 35 -10.90 -0.01 -12.77
CA PHE A 35 -11.20 0.74 -13.98
C PHE A 35 -11.40 -0.16 -15.20
N PHE A 36 -10.58 -1.21 -15.35
CA PHE A 36 -10.70 -2.16 -16.47
C PHE A 36 -11.73 -3.27 -16.22
N ALA A 37 -12.02 -3.61 -14.96
CA ALA A 37 -12.91 -4.73 -14.62
C ALA A 37 -14.41 -4.35 -14.59
N PHE A 38 -14.75 -3.08 -14.35
CA PHE A 38 -16.13 -2.65 -14.19
C PHE A 38 -16.50 -1.53 -15.17
N GLU A 39 -17.42 -1.84 -16.07
CA GLU A 39 -17.99 -0.85 -16.99
C GLU A 39 -19.00 0.03 -16.24
N GLY A 40 -18.94 1.34 -16.47
CA GLY A 40 -19.81 2.34 -15.84
C GLY A 40 -19.23 2.98 -14.59
N LEU A 41 -19.33 4.32 -14.52
CA LEU A 41 -18.70 5.15 -13.50
C LEU A 41 -19.11 4.77 -12.07
N VAL A 42 -20.39 4.47 -11.85
CA VAL A 42 -20.91 4.11 -10.51
C VAL A 42 -20.37 2.75 -10.07
N SER A 43 -20.44 1.74 -10.93
CA SER A 43 -19.94 0.38 -10.67
C SER A 43 -18.44 0.39 -10.38
N PHE A 44 -17.68 1.16 -11.15
CA PHE A 44 -16.25 1.40 -10.93
C PHE A 44 -15.98 2.02 -9.55
N LEU A 45 -16.64 3.13 -9.21
CA LEU A 45 -16.39 3.86 -7.96
C LEU A 45 -16.74 3.00 -6.73
N VAL A 46 -17.88 2.31 -6.77
CA VAL A 46 -18.32 1.44 -5.67
C VAL A 46 -17.33 0.28 -5.48
N SER A 47 -16.97 -0.39 -6.57
CA SER A 47 -16.02 -1.52 -6.52
C SER A 47 -14.65 -1.06 -6.02
N TYR A 48 -14.14 0.06 -6.55
CA TYR A 48 -12.89 0.66 -6.10
C TYR A 48 -12.89 1.00 -4.61
N LEU A 49 -13.98 1.58 -4.09
CA LEU A 49 -14.13 1.86 -2.66
C LEU A 49 -14.09 0.58 -1.81
N VAL A 50 -14.84 -0.44 -2.22
CA VAL A 50 -14.91 -1.73 -1.51
C VAL A 50 -13.54 -2.41 -1.50
N PHE A 51 -12.91 -2.58 -2.67
CA PHE A 51 -11.57 -3.16 -2.76
C PHE A 51 -10.55 -2.33 -1.99
N SER A 52 -10.66 -1.00 -2.01
CA SER A 52 -9.75 -0.14 -1.25
C SER A 52 -9.86 -0.34 0.26
N MET A 53 -11.07 -0.52 0.79
CA MET A 53 -11.27 -0.85 2.20
C MET A 53 -10.69 -2.22 2.56
N PHE A 54 -10.86 -3.23 1.69
CA PHE A 54 -10.30 -4.57 1.90
C PHE A 54 -8.77 -4.56 1.88
N PHE A 55 -8.16 -3.95 0.87
CA PHE A 55 -6.71 -3.88 0.75
C PHE A 55 -6.08 -3.02 1.84
N TYR A 56 -6.71 -1.92 2.23
CA TYR A 56 -6.30 -1.16 3.41
C TYR A 56 -6.29 -2.04 4.66
N LYS A 57 -7.39 -2.76 4.93
CA LYS A 57 -7.47 -3.64 6.10
C LYS A 57 -6.47 -4.78 6.06
N PHE A 58 -6.19 -5.35 4.89
CA PHE A 58 -5.30 -6.50 4.75
C PHE A 58 -3.82 -6.10 4.82
N PHE A 59 -3.39 -5.12 4.01
CA PHE A 59 -1.99 -4.70 3.94
C PHE A 59 -1.58 -3.78 5.09
N PHE A 60 -2.48 -2.92 5.55
CA PHE A 60 -2.20 -1.95 6.63
C PHE A 60 -2.78 -2.36 7.99
N GLY A 61 -3.66 -3.37 8.05
CA GLY A 61 -4.02 -4.00 9.33
C GLY A 61 -2.85 -4.78 9.94
N LEU A 62 -1.95 -5.32 9.11
CA LEU A 62 -0.74 -6.03 9.54
C LEU A 62 0.36 -5.07 10.06
N THR A 63 0.35 -3.80 9.66
CA THR A 63 1.32 -2.78 10.13
C THR A 63 0.91 -2.09 11.45
N ARG A 64 -0.15 -2.58 12.11
CA ARG A 64 -0.67 -2.08 13.40
C ARG A 64 0.36 -2.09 14.55
N ASN A 65 1.47 -2.81 14.40
CA ASN A 65 2.57 -2.90 15.36
C ASN A 65 3.69 -1.86 15.19
N GLY A 66 3.48 -0.81 14.37
CA GLY A 66 4.44 0.30 14.24
C GLY A 66 5.52 0.10 13.17
N ASP A 67 5.46 -0.99 12.42
CA ASP A 67 6.40 -1.29 11.33
C ASP A 67 5.92 -0.70 9.98
N GLN A 68 5.40 0.53 10.02
CA GLN A 68 4.90 1.26 8.84
C GLN A 68 6.01 1.55 7.82
N TYR A 69 7.27 1.53 8.28
CA TYR A 69 8.49 1.81 7.49
C TYR A 69 9.19 0.55 6.97
N SER A 70 8.62 -0.64 7.15
CA SER A 70 8.95 -1.79 6.31
C SER A 70 7.88 -2.00 5.25
N PRO A 71 7.58 -1.03 4.37
CA PRO A 71 6.67 -1.33 3.28
C PRO A 71 7.37 -2.45 2.50
N PHE A 72 6.72 -3.60 2.50
CA PHE A 72 7.10 -4.79 1.77
C PHE A 72 7.51 -4.44 0.32
N PHE A 73 6.90 -3.41 -0.25
CA PHE A 73 7.26 -2.79 -1.52
C PHE A 73 8.66 -2.15 -1.58
N ILE A 74 9.13 -1.40 -0.58
CA ILE A 74 10.52 -0.87 -0.60
C ILE A 74 11.54 -2.01 -0.49
N LYS A 75 11.26 -3.06 0.30
CA LYS A 75 12.11 -4.27 0.33
C LYS A 75 12.11 -4.99 -1.02
N GLN A 76 10.95 -5.15 -1.66
CA GLN A 76 10.84 -5.82 -2.96
C GLN A 76 11.46 -4.99 -4.09
N ILE A 77 11.22 -3.67 -4.13
CA ILE A 77 11.83 -2.75 -5.09
C ILE A 77 13.35 -2.73 -4.90
N GLY A 78 13.82 -2.67 -3.66
CA GLY A 78 15.25 -2.79 -3.35
C GLY A 78 15.86 -4.12 -3.81
N ALA A 79 15.16 -5.23 -3.60
CA ALA A 79 15.57 -6.55 -4.10
C ALA A 79 15.55 -6.62 -5.64
N PHE A 80 14.58 -5.99 -6.29
CA PHE A 80 14.46 -5.91 -7.74
C PHE A 80 15.60 -5.09 -8.36
N PHE A 81 15.89 -3.89 -7.84
CA PHE A 81 17.04 -3.08 -8.27
C PHE A 81 18.36 -3.80 -8.02
N LYS A 82 18.51 -4.50 -6.89
CA LYS A 82 19.68 -5.32 -6.61
C LYS A 82 19.84 -6.42 -7.68
N LYS A 83 18.77 -7.13 -8.02
CA LYS A 83 18.78 -8.19 -9.06
C LYS A 83 19.13 -7.65 -10.45
N MET A 84 18.60 -6.48 -10.83
CA MET A 84 18.96 -5.82 -12.10
C MET A 84 20.43 -5.39 -12.15
N ARG A 85 20.96 -4.84 -11.05
CA ARG A 85 22.38 -4.42 -10.97
C ARG A 85 23.33 -5.60 -11.11
N PHE A 86 23.03 -6.74 -10.49
CA PHE A 86 23.82 -7.96 -10.65
C PHE A 86 23.80 -8.49 -12.09
N LYS A 87 22.66 -8.42 -12.77
CA LYS A 87 22.55 -8.82 -14.18
C LYS A 87 23.36 -7.90 -15.09
N SER A 88 23.35 -6.59 -14.85
CA SER A 88 24.16 -5.60 -15.61
C SER A 88 25.66 -5.84 -15.46
N LYS A 89 26.14 -6.11 -14.23
CA LYS A 89 27.56 -6.41 -13.96
C LYS A 89 28.05 -7.71 -14.59
N HIS A 90 27.16 -8.67 -14.85
CA HIS A 90 27.53 -9.92 -15.50
C HIS A 90 27.69 -9.77 -17.02
N ILE A 91 27.03 -8.77 -17.62
CA ILE A 91 27.11 -8.44 -19.05
C ILE A 91 28.37 -7.62 -19.37
N GLU A 92 28.88 -6.81 -18.43
CA GLU A 92 30.13 -6.04 -18.60
C GLU A 92 31.42 -6.87 -18.45
N ASN A 93 31.32 -8.11 -17.94
CA ASN A 93 32.47 -9.02 -17.75
C ASN A 93 32.51 -10.17 -18.79
N LEU A 94 31.77 -10.02 -19.89
CA LEU A 94 31.73 -10.91 -21.05
C LEU A 94 32.23 -10.13 -22.27
#